data_AF-A0A179BKJ9-F1
#
_entry.id   AF-A0A179BKJ9-F1
#
_cell.length_a   1.000
_cell.length_b   1.000
_cell.length_c   1.000
_cell.angle_alpha   90.00
_cell.angle_beta   90.00
_cell.angle_gamma   90.00
#
_symmetry.space_group_name_H-M   'P 1'
#
loop_
_entity.id
_entity.type
_entity.pdbx_description
1 polymer ?
#
loop_
_entity_poly.entity_id
_entity_poly.type
_entity_poly.pdbx_seq_one_letter_code
_entity_poly.pdbx_strand_id
1 'polypeptide(L)'
;MIRFILSDLRRLWAGSLVVVLLVALATALGVSVVLQERALRLGSARAADKFDLVIGAGGSETQLVLSSVFLQPSPLPLMPGEVLGKLAADPRVDWAAPIGFGDSFSGYPIVGTTTMLAQNLSGDLAEGKIFAREGEAVIGSAVRLPLGGEIKPMHGSLEEGGETHTELVYHIAGRLRPTGTAWDRAILVPIQAVWHIHGMEAEEHAEDGEHKDEAASGTDNAEHGHEHEKAGADHNGHEHHGEADPDAALDESWTAGAPGLPAILVKPKTIADAYKLRQDYRSGNTVAVFPGEVLTNLYATLGDAKQILVAVAFGAQALVAASLVLVTVIHIGQRRRQIGALRAFGAPRGAILGIVWLEFFFLVAIGIALGFALGYAAALILSGMLSQTSGVAMPVGFAREDAGLAAVLLAFATILAALPAMLAYRQSPAQALRA
;
A
#
# COMPACT_ATOMS: atom_id res chain seq x y z
N MET A 1 30.88 -29.53 29.87
CA MET A 1 29.45 -29.21 29.67
C MET A 1 29.11 -29.06 28.18
N ILE A 2 29.76 -28.19 27.41
CA ILE A 2 29.44 -27.95 25.98
C ILE A 2 29.51 -29.22 25.10
N ARG A 3 30.57 -30.04 25.21
CA ARG A 3 30.68 -31.31 24.45
C ARG A 3 29.56 -32.31 24.78
N PHE A 4 29.06 -32.29 26.02
CA PHE A 4 27.92 -33.10 26.43
C PHE A 4 26.67 -32.62 25.70
N ILE A 5 26.34 -31.32 25.78
CA ILE A 5 25.20 -30.69 25.10
C ILE A 5 25.22 -30.98 23.58
N LEU A 6 26.37 -30.87 22.92
CA LEU A 6 26.51 -31.16 21.49
C LEU A 6 26.27 -32.64 21.13
N SER A 7 26.81 -33.56 21.92
CA SER A 7 26.61 -35.00 21.71
C SER A 7 25.16 -35.39 21.93
N ASP A 8 24.57 -34.73 22.91
CA ASP A 8 23.21 -34.86 23.35
C ASP A 8 22.22 -34.35 22.27
N LEU A 9 22.44 -33.14 21.71
CA LEU A 9 21.69 -32.59 20.56
C LEU A 9 21.78 -33.49 19.33
N ARG A 10 22.96 -34.04 19.03
CA ARG A 10 23.13 -34.96 17.89
C ARG A 10 22.31 -36.23 18.04
N ARG A 11 22.17 -36.74 19.27
CA ARG A 11 21.38 -37.94 19.54
C ARG A 11 19.88 -37.69 19.34
N LEU A 12 19.36 -36.54 19.77
CA LEU A 12 17.94 -36.16 19.64
C LEU A 12 17.71 -35.04 18.61
N TRP A 13 18.47 -35.06 17.51
CA TRP A 13 18.54 -33.98 16.52
C TRP A 13 17.19 -33.62 15.93
N ALA A 14 16.32 -34.61 15.70
CA ALA A 14 14.99 -34.37 15.15
C ALA A 14 14.12 -33.53 16.10
N GLY A 15 14.16 -33.83 17.41
CA GLY A 15 13.43 -33.06 18.41
C GLY A 15 13.97 -31.63 18.54
N SER A 16 15.28 -31.47 18.57
CA SER A 16 15.94 -30.17 18.57
C SER A 16 15.61 -29.34 17.32
N LEU A 17 15.57 -29.98 16.15
CA LEU A 17 15.20 -29.32 14.89
C LEU A 17 13.74 -28.85 14.91
N VAL A 18 12.81 -29.69 15.35
CA VAL A 18 11.39 -29.32 15.49
C VAL A 18 11.22 -28.12 16.42
N VAL A 19 11.91 -28.11 17.56
CA VAL A 19 11.92 -26.97 18.50
C VAL A 19 12.39 -25.68 17.83
N VAL A 20 13.54 -25.72 17.14
CA VAL A 20 14.10 -24.56 16.45
C VAL A 20 13.13 -24.07 15.38
N LEU A 21 12.55 -24.97 14.57
CA LEU A 21 11.62 -24.61 13.50
C LEU A 21 10.32 -24.01 14.02
N LEU A 22 9.73 -24.56 15.08
CA LEU A 22 8.50 -24.03 15.68
C LEU A 22 8.72 -22.61 16.22
N VAL A 23 9.81 -22.40 16.94
CA VAL A 23 10.18 -21.06 17.45
C VAL A 23 10.47 -20.10 16.30
N ALA A 24 11.21 -20.55 15.28
CA ALA A 24 11.56 -19.73 14.14
C ALA A 24 10.32 -19.30 13.35
N LEU A 25 9.38 -20.21 13.05
CA LEU A 25 8.17 -19.88 12.31
C LEU A 25 7.23 -18.95 13.08
N ALA A 26 7.01 -19.20 14.39
CA ALA A 26 6.19 -18.31 15.20
C ALA A 26 6.81 -16.91 15.34
N THR A 27 8.13 -16.83 15.54
CA THR A 27 8.85 -15.55 15.59
C THR A 27 8.84 -14.84 14.23
N ALA A 28 9.04 -15.58 13.14
CA ALA A 28 9.04 -15.03 11.78
C ALA A 28 7.70 -14.41 11.40
N LEU A 29 6.58 -15.04 11.80
CA LEU A 29 5.25 -14.49 11.56
C LEU A 29 5.07 -13.14 12.26
N GLY A 30 5.43 -13.05 13.55
CA GLY A 30 5.34 -11.78 14.30
C GLY A 30 6.25 -10.69 13.72
N VAL A 31 7.51 -11.03 13.42
CA VAL A 31 8.48 -10.10 12.84
C VAL A 31 8.03 -9.63 11.45
N SER A 32 7.56 -10.53 10.59
CA SER A 32 7.10 -10.19 9.24
C SER A 32 5.91 -9.23 9.27
N VAL A 33 4.93 -9.43 10.17
CA VAL A 33 3.77 -8.53 10.29
C VAL A 33 4.21 -7.13 10.70
N VAL A 34 5.08 -7.02 11.72
CA VAL A 34 5.57 -5.72 12.22
C VAL A 34 6.37 -4.97 11.15
N LEU A 35 7.28 -5.67 10.46
CA LEU A 35 8.09 -5.08 9.41
C LEU A 35 7.25 -4.67 8.20
N GLN A 36 6.27 -5.48 7.79
CA GLN A 36 5.42 -5.17 6.65
C GLN A 36 4.52 -3.96 6.92
N GLU A 37 3.92 -3.87 8.10
CA GLU A 37 3.12 -2.71 8.50
C GLU A 37 3.97 -1.43 8.47
N ARG A 38 5.18 -1.48 9.03
CA ARG A 38 6.09 -0.33 9.03
C ARG A 38 6.50 0.06 7.62
N ALA A 39 6.85 -0.92 6.77
CA ALA A 39 7.22 -0.69 5.38
C ALA A 39 6.08 -0.06 4.58
N LEU A 40 4.84 -0.52 4.79
CA LEU A 40 3.64 0.06 4.18
C LEU A 40 3.42 1.51 4.64
N ARG A 41 3.44 1.77 5.96
CA ARG A 41 3.27 3.13 6.52
C ARG A 41 4.33 4.09 5.98
N LEU A 42 5.60 3.68 5.97
CA LEU A 42 6.70 4.51 5.47
C LEU A 42 6.64 4.72 3.96
N GLY A 43 6.32 3.68 3.19
CA GLY A 43 6.22 3.74 1.74
C GLY A 43 5.13 4.70 1.28
N SER A 44 3.93 4.57 1.86
CA SER A 44 2.82 5.46 1.51
C SER A 44 3.00 6.88 2.03
N ALA A 45 3.61 7.08 3.20
CA ALA A 45 3.95 8.41 3.68
C ALA A 45 4.89 9.13 2.70
N ARG A 46 5.94 8.45 2.21
CA ARG A 46 6.84 9.01 1.19
C ARG A 46 6.14 9.27 -0.14
N ALA A 47 5.23 8.38 -0.55
CA ALA A 47 4.46 8.58 -1.78
C ALA A 47 3.53 9.80 -1.72
N ALA A 48 3.00 10.11 -0.54
CA ALA A 48 2.12 11.27 -0.34
C ALA A 48 2.86 12.58 -0.03
N ASP A 49 4.15 12.54 0.32
CA ASP A 49 4.93 13.68 0.82
C ASP A 49 4.97 14.88 -0.14
N LYS A 50 4.89 14.63 -1.45
CA LYS A 50 4.89 15.68 -2.48
C LYS A 50 3.54 16.38 -2.66
N PHE A 51 2.47 15.85 -2.07
CA PHE A 51 1.10 16.29 -2.31
C PHE A 51 0.51 16.87 -1.03
N ASP A 52 0.55 18.20 -0.93
CA ASP A 52 0.11 18.90 0.28
C ASP A 52 -1.41 18.87 0.41
N LEU A 53 -2.14 19.18 -0.66
CA LEU A 53 -3.59 19.27 -0.67
C LEU A 53 -4.16 18.64 -1.95
N VAL A 54 -5.23 17.87 -1.79
CA VAL A 54 -6.00 17.31 -2.91
C VAL A 54 -7.42 17.83 -2.82
N ILE A 55 -7.93 18.34 -3.93
CA ILE A 55 -9.31 18.80 -4.06
C ILE A 55 -10.02 17.88 -5.05
N GLY A 56 -11.20 17.41 -4.69
CA GLY A 56 -12.06 16.53 -5.48
C GLY A 56 -13.50 17.02 -5.48
N ALA A 57 -14.36 16.41 -6.28
CA ALA A 57 -15.80 16.54 -6.07
C ALA A 57 -16.21 15.86 -4.75
N GLY A 58 -17.39 16.21 -4.23
CA GLY A 58 -17.95 15.61 -3.02
C GLY A 58 -18.00 14.08 -3.09
N GLY A 59 -17.50 13.39 -2.06
CA GLY A 59 -17.39 11.94 -2.05
C GLY A 59 -16.44 11.39 -0.99
N SER A 60 -15.89 10.21 -1.23
CA SER A 60 -14.97 9.53 -0.31
C SER A 60 -13.57 10.16 -0.33
N GLU A 61 -13.16 10.76 0.79
CA GLU A 61 -11.80 11.32 0.98
C GLU A 61 -10.70 10.28 0.72
N THR A 62 -10.93 9.04 1.15
CA THR A 62 -10.02 7.90 0.92
C THR A 62 -9.87 7.59 -0.56
N GLN A 63 -10.98 7.48 -1.29
CA GLN A 63 -10.96 7.13 -2.71
C GLN A 63 -10.32 8.24 -3.54
N LEU A 64 -10.58 9.50 -3.17
CA LEU A 64 -9.94 10.66 -3.78
C LEU A 64 -8.41 10.56 -3.64
N VAL A 65 -7.88 10.28 -2.44
CA VAL A 65 -6.43 10.16 -2.22
C VAL A 65 -5.85 8.93 -2.92
N LEU A 66 -6.49 7.76 -2.83
CA LEU A 66 -6.00 6.55 -3.49
C LEU A 66 -5.95 6.69 -5.01
N SER A 67 -6.95 7.35 -5.60
CA SER A 67 -6.98 7.59 -7.06
C SER A 67 -5.94 8.65 -7.45
N SER A 68 -5.96 9.82 -6.81
CA SER A 68 -5.13 10.98 -7.20
C SER A 68 -3.64 10.85 -6.88
N VAL A 69 -3.28 10.26 -5.74
CA VAL A 69 -1.90 10.19 -5.25
C VAL A 69 -1.28 8.82 -5.52
N PHE A 70 -2.05 7.75 -5.34
CA PHE A 70 -1.58 6.36 -5.48
C PHE A 70 -1.92 5.73 -6.82
N LEU A 71 -2.58 6.48 -7.71
CA LEU A 71 -2.93 6.05 -9.08
C LEU A 71 -3.71 4.72 -9.08
N GLN A 72 -4.65 4.57 -8.14
CA GLN A 72 -5.62 3.49 -8.10
C GLN A 72 -6.94 3.99 -8.70
N PRO A 73 -7.09 3.99 -10.05
CA PRO A 73 -8.21 4.62 -10.71
C PRO A 73 -9.53 4.00 -10.24
N SER A 74 -10.49 4.87 -10.02
CA SER A 74 -11.86 4.54 -9.63
C SER A 74 -12.78 5.64 -10.14
N PRO A 75 -14.05 5.34 -10.48
CA PRO A 75 -14.99 6.36 -10.92
C PRO A 75 -15.18 7.42 -9.82
N LEU A 76 -14.62 8.60 -10.06
CA LEU A 76 -14.79 9.77 -9.20
C LEU A 76 -15.79 10.74 -9.85
N PRO A 77 -16.68 11.36 -9.07
CA PRO A 77 -17.50 12.44 -9.59
C PRO A 77 -16.61 13.58 -10.08
N LEU A 78 -17.03 14.24 -11.16
CA LEU A 78 -16.32 15.39 -11.72
C LEU A 78 -16.75 16.67 -11.00
N MET A 79 -15.78 17.50 -10.65
CA MET A 79 -16.02 18.87 -10.20
C MET A 79 -16.00 19.83 -11.40
N PRO A 80 -16.70 20.97 -11.33
CA PRO A 80 -16.65 21.97 -12.41
C PRO A 80 -15.22 22.45 -12.68
N GLY A 81 -14.83 22.59 -13.95
CA GLY A 81 -13.47 23.00 -14.30
C GLY A 81 -13.12 24.44 -13.91
N GLU A 82 -14.13 25.30 -13.66
CA GLU A 82 -13.93 26.62 -13.03
C GLU A 82 -13.09 26.57 -11.74
N VAL A 83 -13.17 25.46 -11.00
CA VAL A 83 -12.39 25.26 -9.76
C VAL A 83 -10.89 25.33 -10.05
N LEU A 84 -10.44 24.76 -11.17
CA LEU A 84 -9.04 24.79 -11.58
C LEU A 84 -8.59 26.23 -11.89
N GLY A 85 -9.39 26.99 -12.67
CA GLY A 85 -9.10 28.39 -12.97
C GLY A 85 -9.04 29.25 -11.71
N LYS A 86 -9.98 29.07 -10.76
CA LYS A 86 -9.99 29.77 -9.47
C LYS A 86 -8.74 29.47 -8.63
N LEU A 87 -8.32 28.20 -8.58
CA LEU A 87 -7.12 27.78 -7.87
C LEU A 87 -5.84 28.32 -8.52
N ALA A 88 -5.75 28.31 -9.85
CA ALA A 88 -4.59 28.81 -10.59
C ALA A 88 -4.41 30.33 -10.40
N ALA A 89 -5.50 31.08 -10.26
CA ALA A 89 -5.47 32.52 -9.99
C ALA A 89 -5.33 32.88 -8.50
N ASP A 90 -5.45 31.92 -7.57
CA ASP A 90 -5.44 32.21 -6.14
C ASP A 90 -4.01 32.55 -5.65
N PRO A 91 -3.78 33.73 -5.03
CA PRO A 91 -2.45 34.14 -4.59
C PRO A 91 -1.84 33.21 -3.53
N ARG A 92 -2.64 32.36 -2.88
CA ARG A 92 -2.23 31.37 -1.89
C ARG A 92 -1.64 30.09 -2.51
N VAL A 93 -1.90 29.85 -3.79
CA VAL A 93 -1.49 28.66 -4.54
C VAL A 93 -0.18 28.94 -5.26
N ASP A 94 0.79 28.03 -5.12
CA ASP A 94 2.04 28.02 -5.87
C ASP A 94 1.82 27.38 -7.25
N TRP A 95 1.18 26.21 -7.27
CA TRP A 95 0.65 25.59 -8.48
C TRP A 95 -0.55 24.70 -8.16
N ALA A 96 -1.41 24.53 -9.16
CA ALA A 96 -2.51 23.58 -9.17
C ALA A 96 -2.45 22.76 -10.46
N ALA A 97 -2.66 21.45 -10.36
CA ALA A 97 -2.60 20.54 -11.50
C ALA A 97 -3.80 19.59 -11.49
N PRO A 98 -4.63 19.56 -12.53
CA PRO A 98 -5.64 18.53 -12.70
C PRO A 98 -5.01 17.16 -12.83
N ILE A 99 -5.78 16.15 -12.43
CA ILE A 99 -5.47 14.76 -12.69
C ILE A 99 -6.65 14.11 -13.39
N GLY A 100 -6.44 13.60 -14.59
CA GLY A 100 -7.37 12.78 -15.35
C GLY A 100 -6.98 11.32 -15.28
N PHE A 101 -7.95 10.44 -15.12
CA PHE A 101 -7.77 8.98 -15.07
C PHE A 101 -8.84 8.29 -15.90
N GLY A 102 -8.58 7.06 -16.30
CA GLY A 102 -9.56 6.20 -16.97
C GLY A 102 -8.87 5.19 -17.88
N ASP A 103 -7.81 5.64 -18.53
CA ASP A 103 -7.13 4.86 -19.55
C ASP A 103 -5.87 4.17 -19.03
N SER A 104 -5.47 3.13 -19.74
CA SER A 104 -4.23 2.40 -19.49
C SER A 104 -3.57 1.94 -20.79
N PHE A 105 -2.29 1.59 -20.72
CA PHE A 105 -1.60 0.93 -21.81
C PHE A 105 -0.63 -0.12 -21.27
N SER A 106 -0.78 -1.37 -21.73
CA SER A 106 0.04 -2.50 -21.28
C SER A 106 0.10 -2.68 -19.75
N GLY A 107 -1.00 -2.36 -19.05
CA GLY A 107 -1.10 -2.42 -17.59
C GLY A 107 -0.43 -1.25 -16.84
N TYR A 108 0.03 -0.22 -17.56
CA TYR A 108 0.45 1.05 -16.97
C TYR A 108 -0.72 2.06 -17.02
N PRO A 109 -1.06 2.72 -15.91
CA PRO A 109 -2.09 3.75 -15.92
C PRO A 109 -1.65 4.96 -16.74
N ILE A 110 -2.54 5.49 -17.56
CA ILE A 110 -2.40 6.78 -18.23
C ILE A 110 -3.01 7.84 -17.32
N VAL A 111 -2.27 8.92 -17.11
CA VAL A 111 -2.64 10.01 -16.20
C VAL A 111 -2.54 11.32 -16.96
N GLY A 112 -3.69 11.94 -17.20
CA GLY A 112 -3.77 13.29 -17.77
C GLY A 112 -3.38 14.32 -16.74
N THR A 113 -2.41 15.18 -17.05
CA THR A 113 -1.99 16.25 -16.13
C THR A 113 -1.24 17.38 -16.86
N THR A 114 -0.61 18.27 -16.10
CA THR A 114 0.10 19.44 -16.60
C THR A 114 1.61 19.20 -16.68
N THR A 115 2.27 20.00 -17.51
CA THR A 115 3.72 20.06 -17.59
C THR A 115 4.35 20.38 -16.22
N MET A 116 3.73 21.31 -15.48
CA MET A 116 4.17 21.70 -14.13
C MET A 116 4.20 20.53 -13.16
N LEU A 117 3.14 19.72 -13.10
CA LEU A 117 3.14 18.55 -12.21
C LEU A 117 4.20 17.55 -12.65
N ALA A 118 4.25 17.22 -13.93
CA ALA A 118 5.18 16.24 -14.47
C ALA A 118 6.65 16.60 -14.16
N GLN A 119 7.00 17.89 -14.19
CA GLN A 119 8.32 18.39 -13.77
C GLN A 119 8.53 18.26 -12.25
N ASN A 120 7.56 18.64 -11.43
CA ASN A 120 7.68 18.63 -9.97
C ASN A 120 7.70 17.22 -9.35
N LEU A 121 7.21 16.20 -10.07
CA LEU A 121 7.21 14.81 -9.61
C LEU A 121 8.61 14.24 -9.40
N SER A 122 9.58 14.54 -10.27
CA SER A 122 10.95 13.99 -10.16
C SER A 122 12.07 15.04 -10.25
N GLY A 123 11.73 16.31 -10.48
CA GLY A 123 12.69 17.34 -10.87
C GLY A 123 13.07 17.15 -12.33
N ASP A 124 14.37 17.16 -12.64
CA ASP A 124 14.81 16.87 -14.01
C ASP A 124 14.45 15.44 -14.43
N LEU A 125 14.12 15.29 -15.70
CA LEU A 125 13.93 13.99 -16.33
C LEU A 125 15.24 13.18 -16.33
N ALA A 126 15.10 11.85 -16.30
CA ALA A 126 16.21 10.94 -16.50
C ALA A 126 16.68 11.00 -17.96
N GLU A 127 15.74 11.04 -18.89
CA GLU A 127 15.98 11.04 -20.34
C GLU A 127 14.89 11.86 -21.06
N GLY A 128 15.24 12.46 -22.20
CA GLY A 128 14.29 13.16 -23.07
C GLY A 128 13.84 14.53 -22.54
N LYS A 129 12.60 14.92 -22.91
CA LYS A 129 12.00 16.22 -22.61
C LYS A 129 10.58 16.06 -22.07
N ILE A 130 10.07 17.11 -21.43
CA ILE A 130 8.65 17.18 -21.06
C ILE A 130 7.79 17.25 -22.34
N PHE A 131 6.55 16.77 -22.27
CA PHE A 131 5.60 16.95 -23.35
C PHE A 131 5.30 18.43 -23.58
N ALA A 132 5.20 18.83 -24.84
CA ALA A 132 4.88 20.19 -25.28
C ALA A 132 3.67 20.24 -26.22
N ARG A 133 3.16 19.08 -26.61
CA ARG A 133 1.99 18.89 -27.48
C ARG A 133 1.13 17.75 -26.98
N GLU A 134 -0.14 17.72 -27.39
CA GLU A 134 -1.11 16.71 -26.96
C GLU A 134 -0.67 15.27 -27.28
N GLY A 135 -0.03 15.05 -28.43
CA GLY A 135 0.48 13.74 -28.84
C GLY A 135 1.79 13.29 -28.17
N GLU A 136 2.31 14.00 -27.17
CA GLU A 136 3.54 13.62 -26.45
C GLU A 136 3.24 13.06 -25.06
N ALA A 137 4.01 12.06 -24.64
CA ALA A 137 3.90 11.46 -23.30
C ALA A 137 5.24 11.44 -22.55
N VAL A 138 5.18 11.51 -21.22
CA VAL A 138 6.32 11.27 -20.33
C VAL A 138 6.05 10.03 -19.50
N ILE A 139 6.98 9.08 -19.51
CA ILE A 139 6.79 7.81 -18.80
C ILE A 139 7.53 7.79 -17.46
N GLY A 140 6.95 7.09 -16.50
CA GLY A 140 7.59 6.78 -15.22
C GLY A 140 8.84 5.92 -15.39
N SER A 141 9.73 5.97 -14.39
CA SER A 141 11.03 5.29 -14.47
C SER A 141 10.93 3.76 -14.62
N ALA A 142 9.84 3.14 -14.14
CA ALA A 142 9.59 1.70 -14.18
C ALA A 142 8.73 1.25 -15.39
N VAL A 143 8.33 2.17 -16.28
CA VAL A 143 7.65 1.85 -17.53
C VAL A 143 8.65 1.28 -18.55
N ARG A 144 8.44 0.05 -19.02
CA ARG A 144 9.37 -0.68 -19.90
C ARG A 144 9.15 -0.41 -21.39
N LEU A 145 8.88 0.84 -21.74
CA LEU A 145 8.73 1.30 -23.12
C LEU A 145 9.90 2.21 -23.53
N PRO A 146 10.40 2.14 -24.76
CA PRO A 146 11.47 3.03 -25.22
C PRO A 146 10.96 4.45 -25.52
N LEU A 147 11.85 5.44 -25.49
CA LEU A 147 11.58 6.77 -26.05
C LEU A 147 11.22 6.65 -27.54
N GLY A 148 10.30 7.50 -27.99
CA GLY A 148 9.71 7.46 -29.33
C GLY A 148 8.71 6.32 -29.54
N GLY A 149 8.48 5.46 -28.55
CA GLY A 149 7.44 4.43 -28.62
C GLY A 149 6.05 5.05 -28.68
N GLU A 150 5.15 4.36 -29.38
CA GLU A 150 3.74 4.74 -29.51
C GLU A 150 2.89 4.12 -28.41
N ILE A 151 1.95 4.89 -27.89
CA ILE A 151 0.97 4.49 -26.89
C ILE A 151 -0.42 4.81 -27.43
N LYS A 152 -1.26 3.79 -27.49
CA LYS A 152 -2.67 3.92 -27.86
C LYS A 152 -3.51 3.77 -26.59
N PRO A 153 -4.22 4.82 -26.16
CA PRO A 153 -4.99 4.78 -24.92
C PRO A 153 -6.10 3.74 -25.02
N MET A 154 -6.34 3.04 -23.92
CA MET A 154 -7.40 2.06 -23.83
C MET A 154 -8.17 2.26 -22.55
N HIS A 155 -9.48 2.44 -22.69
CA HIS A 155 -10.39 2.58 -21.59
C HIS A 155 -10.83 1.21 -21.08
N GLY A 156 -10.81 1.01 -19.76
CA GLY A 156 -11.09 -0.31 -19.16
C GLY A 156 -9.95 -1.32 -19.35
N SER A 157 -10.17 -2.54 -18.86
CA SER A 157 -9.18 -3.62 -18.97
C SER A 157 -9.45 -4.51 -20.20
N LEU A 158 -8.39 -5.13 -20.75
CA LEU A 158 -8.51 -6.14 -21.83
C LEU A 158 -9.42 -7.32 -21.43
N GLU A 159 -9.54 -7.61 -20.14
CA GLU A 159 -10.38 -8.69 -19.60
C GLU A 159 -11.87 -8.31 -19.56
N GLU A 160 -12.20 -7.01 -19.52
CA GLU A 160 -13.56 -6.48 -19.42
C GLU A 160 -14.12 -5.96 -20.74
N GLY A 161 -13.38 -6.12 -21.86
CA GLY A 161 -13.79 -5.64 -23.18
C GLY A 161 -13.47 -4.17 -23.42
N GLY A 162 -12.34 -3.67 -22.90
CA GLY A 162 -11.93 -2.28 -23.03
C GLY A 162 -11.82 -1.78 -24.48
N GLU A 163 -12.20 -0.52 -24.68
CA GLU A 163 -12.16 0.15 -25.98
C GLU A 163 -10.83 0.87 -26.17
N THR A 164 -10.20 0.66 -27.32
CA THR A 164 -8.95 1.35 -27.67
C THR A 164 -9.28 2.62 -28.43
N HIS A 165 -8.89 3.77 -27.90
CA HIS A 165 -8.97 5.04 -28.62
C HIS A 165 -7.95 5.02 -29.76
N THR A 166 -8.44 4.99 -31.00
CA THR A 166 -7.58 4.98 -32.20
C THR A 166 -7.27 6.37 -32.74
N GLU A 167 -7.96 7.39 -32.22
CA GLU A 167 -7.95 8.75 -32.75
C GLU A 167 -6.71 9.54 -32.34
N LEU A 168 -6.12 9.23 -31.18
CA LEU A 168 -4.89 9.86 -30.71
C LEU A 168 -3.82 8.81 -30.35
N VAL A 169 -2.60 9.01 -30.85
CA VAL A 169 -1.43 8.18 -30.53
C VAL A 169 -0.40 9.05 -29.81
N TYR A 170 -0.08 8.69 -28.58
CA TYR A 170 0.98 9.37 -27.83
C TYR A 170 2.36 8.83 -28.20
N HIS A 171 3.32 9.72 -28.33
CA HIS A 171 4.73 9.42 -28.56
C HIS A 171 5.55 9.73 -27.30
N ILE A 172 6.34 8.76 -26.84
CA ILE A 172 7.11 8.91 -25.61
C ILE A 172 8.27 9.92 -25.80
N ALA A 173 8.15 11.10 -25.22
CA ALA A 173 9.11 12.20 -25.34
C ALA A 173 10.14 12.23 -24.20
N GLY A 174 9.82 11.65 -23.03
CA GLY A 174 10.67 11.73 -21.84
C GLY A 174 10.43 10.62 -20.82
N ARG A 175 11.39 10.47 -19.90
CA ARG A 175 11.32 9.52 -18.77
C ARG A 175 11.64 10.19 -17.44
N LEU A 176 10.80 10.00 -16.43
CA LEU A 176 11.02 10.48 -15.07
C LEU A 176 12.22 9.79 -14.40
N ARG A 177 12.86 10.49 -13.45
CA ARG A 177 13.77 9.82 -12.50
C ARG A 177 12.97 8.98 -11.49
N PRO A 178 13.55 7.90 -10.93
CA PRO A 178 12.89 7.10 -9.91
C PRO A 178 12.47 7.95 -8.70
N THR A 179 11.18 7.90 -8.39
CA THR A 179 10.56 8.61 -7.25
C THR A 179 10.26 7.67 -6.08
N GLY A 180 10.16 6.35 -6.34
CA GLY A 180 9.71 5.36 -5.37
C GLY A 180 8.21 5.41 -5.10
N THR A 181 7.43 6.01 -6.01
CA THR A 181 5.98 6.22 -5.88
C THR A 181 5.23 5.59 -7.04
N ALA A 182 3.89 5.52 -6.95
CA ALA A 182 3.05 4.99 -8.03
C ALA A 182 3.34 5.63 -9.40
N TRP A 183 3.78 6.90 -9.41
CA TRP A 183 4.16 7.66 -10.59
C TRP A 183 5.34 7.06 -11.39
N ASP A 184 6.17 6.21 -10.77
CA ASP A 184 7.22 5.49 -11.49
C ASP A 184 6.64 4.49 -12.51
N ARG A 185 5.38 4.09 -12.34
CA ARG A 185 4.66 3.19 -13.27
C ARG A 185 3.61 3.90 -14.12
N ALA A 186 3.52 5.22 -14.06
CA ALA A 186 2.51 5.98 -14.79
C ALA A 186 3.01 6.40 -16.18
N ILE A 187 2.08 6.59 -17.10
CA ILE A 187 2.27 7.30 -18.36
C ILE A 187 1.58 8.65 -18.21
N LEU A 188 2.34 9.73 -18.29
CA LEU A 188 1.84 11.10 -18.14
C LEU A 188 1.58 11.69 -19.50
N VAL A 189 0.39 12.22 -19.69
CA VAL A 189 -0.06 12.87 -20.92
C VAL A 189 -0.67 14.23 -20.58
N PRO A 190 -0.73 15.17 -21.53
CA PRO A 190 -1.46 16.42 -21.33
C PRO A 190 -2.92 16.16 -20.99
N ILE A 191 -3.46 16.88 -20.01
CA ILE A 191 -4.87 16.73 -19.61
C ILE A 191 -5.84 17.06 -20.77
N GLN A 192 -5.46 17.99 -21.64
CA GLN A 192 -6.24 18.42 -22.80
C GLN A 192 -6.48 17.24 -23.77
N ALA A 193 -5.44 16.44 -23.99
CA ALA A 193 -5.54 15.24 -24.81
C ALA A 193 -6.56 14.23 -24.24
N VAL A 194 -6.61 14.09 -22.91
CA VAL A 194 -7.61 13.23 -22.24
C VAL A 194 -9.03 13.79 -22.44
N TRP A 195 -9.21 15.10 -22.32
CA TRP A 195 -10.51 15.73 -22.56
C TRP A 195 -10.99 15.56 -24.01
N HIS A 196 -10.12 15.80 -25.00
CA HIS A 196 -10.48 15.65 -26.41
C HIS A 196 -10.82 14.20 -26.77
N ILE A 197 -10.04 13.22 -26.30
CA ILE A 197 -10.33 11.79 -26.50
C ILE A 197 -11.71 11.40 -25.94
N HIS A 198 -12.13 12.02 -24.84
CA HIS A 198 -13.41 11.73 -24.19
C HIS A 198 -14.54 12.71 -24.56
N GLY A 199 -14.37 13.52 -25.61
CA GLY A 199 -15.40 14.46 -26.08
C GLY A 199 -15.79 15.53 -25.05
N MET A 200 -14.89 15.82 -24.11
CA MET A 200 -15.10 16.83 -23.07
C MET A 200 -14.60 18.18 -23.58
N GLU A 201 -15.41 18.87 -24.39
CA GLU A 201 -15.07 20.21 -24.87
C GLU A 201 -15.32 21.27 -23.79
N ALA A 202 -14.53 22.36 -23.85
CA ALA A 202 -14.77 23.52 -23.03
C ALA A 202 -16.08 24.19 -23.44
N GLU A 203 -17.03 24.41 -22.51
CA GLU A 203 -18.25 25.15 -22.82
C GLU A 203 -17.88 26.63 -23.12
N GLU A 204 -17.78 26.98 -24.41
CA GLU A 204 -17.83 28.38 -24.82
C GLU A 204 -19.26 28.89 -24.58
N HIS A 205 -19.44 29.82 -23.64
CA HIS A 205 -20.71 30.49 -23.44
C HIS A 205 -21.14 31.23 -24.72
N ALA A 206 -21.95 30.57 -25.55
CA ALA A 206 -22.88 31.24 -26.42
C ALA A 206 -24.05 31.75 -25.55
N GLU A 207 -24.12 33.06 -25.35
CA GLU A 207 -25.37 33.70 -24.97
C GLU A 207 -26.41 33.38 -26.04
N ASP A 208 -27.36 32.49 -25.75
CA ASP A 208 -28.63 32.46 -26.48
C ASP A 208 -29.73 31.80 -25.64
N GLY A 209 -30.78 32.60 -25.37
CA GLY A 209 -32.16 32.14 -25.51
C GLY A 209 -32.81 31.44 -24.32
N GLU A 210 -33.45 32.24 -23.46
CA GLU A 210 -34.76 32.00 -22.84
C GLU A 210 -35.29 30.54 -22.74
N HIS A 211 -35.25 29.96 -21.54
CA HIS A 211 -36.27 28.99 -21.15
C HIS A 211 -37.11 29.53 -19.99
N LYS A 212 -38.35 29.88 -20.35
CA LYS A 212 -39.43 30.25 -19.45
C LYS A 212 -39.83 29.04 -18.60
N ASP A 213 -39.71 29.18 -17.29
CA ASP A 213 -40.40 28.33 -16.32
C ASP A 213 -41.87 28.79 -16.24
N GLU A 214 -42.79 28.03 -16.83
CA GLU A 214 -44.20 28.09 -16.48
C GLU A 214 -44.53 26.98 -15.49
N ALA A 215 -44.84 27.42 -14.27
CA ALA A 215 -45.49 26.62 -13.25
C ALA A 215 -46.97 26.37 -13.61
N ALA A 216 -47.45 25.15 -13.46
CA ALA A 216 -48.87 24.89 -13.25
C ALA A 216 -49.10 23.65 -12.38
N SER A 217 -49.95 23.85 -11.38
CA SER A 217 -50.48 22.89 -10.43
C SER A 217 -51.61 22.02 -11.03
N GLY A 218 -51.93 20.90 -10.39
CA GLY A 218 -53.21 20.21 -10.61
C GLY A 218 -53.24 18.79 -10.05
N THR A 219 -54.21 18.52 -9.18
CA THR A 219 -54.45 17.29 -8.42
C THR A 219 -55.32 16.26 -9.18
N ASP A 220 -55.30 15.02 -8.64
CA ASP A 220 -56.36 13.99 -8.59
C ASP A 220 -56.38 12.79 -9.57
N ASN A 221 -56.18 11.60 -8.95
CA ASN A 221 -56.80 10.28 -9.13
C ASN A 221 -57.23 9.76 -10.51
N ALA A 222 -56.73 8.58 -10.91
CA ALA A 222 -57.47 7.30 -10.92
C ALA A 222 -56.69 6.18 -11.64
N GLU A 223 -56.91 4.95 -11.19
CA GLU A 223 -56.38 3.68 -11.70
C GLU A 223 -56.64 3.46 -13.21
N HIS A 224 -55.68 2.86 -13.92
CA HIS A 224 -55.89 1.76 -14.86
C HIS A 224 -54.54 1.14 -15.25
N GLY A 225 -54.43 -0.17 -15.09
CA GLY A 225 -53.24 -0.93 -15.48
C GLY A 225 -53.21 -1.23 -16.97
N HIS A 226 -52.04 -1.13 -17.58
CA HIS A 226 -51.67 -1.86 -18.79
C HIS A 226 -50.15 -2.11 -18.79
N GLU A 227 -49.81 -3.37 -19.10
CA GLU A 227 -48.48 -3.90 -19.33
C GLU A 227 -47.84 -3.17 -20.52
N HIS A 228 -46.62 -2.65 -20.35
CA HIS A 228 -45.80 -2.17 -21.46
C HIS A 228 -44.48 -2.94 -21.51
N GLU A 229 -44.37 -3.71 -22.59
CA GLU A 229 -43.14 -4.27 -23.12
C GLU A 229 -42.04 -3.20 -23.21
N LYS A 230 -40.83 -3.57 -22.78
CA LYS A 230 -39.62 -2.78 -23.00
C LYS A 230 -39.30 -2.73 -24.50
N ALA A 231 -39.77 -1.70 -25.18
CA ALA A 231 -39.19 -1.27 -26.43
C ALA A 231 -37.85 -0.58 -26.12
N GLY A 232 -36.77 -1.11 -26.70
CA GLY A 232 -35.45 -0.50 -26.67
C GLY A 232 -35.51 0.89 -27.29
N ALA A 233 -35.21 1.90 -26.49
CA ALA A 233 -34.85 3.21 -26.99
C ALA A 233 -33.37 3.17 -27.34
N ASP A 234 -33.08 2.88 -28.61
CA ASP A 234 -31.80 3.16 -29.24
C ASP A 234 -31.57 4.67 -29.21
N HIS A 235 -30.88 5.15 -28.17
CA HIS A 235 -30.29 6.47 -28.19
C HIS A 235 -29.03 6.41 -29.07
N ASN A 236 -29.21 6.57 -30.39
CA ASN A 236 -28.13 7.04 -31.26
C ASN A 236 -27.83 8.49 -30.89
N GLY A 237 -27.02 8.68 -29.85
CA GLY A 237 -26.30 9.92 -29.63
C GLY A 237 -25.27 10.05 -30.75
N HIS A 238 -25.45 11.03 -31.62
CA HIS A 238 -24.36 11.45 -32.51
C HIS A 238 -23.31 12.11 -31.62
N GLU A 239 -22.29 11.34 -31.23
CA GLU A 239 -21.10 11.85 -30.56
C GLU A 239 -20.32 12.71 -31.58
N HIS A 240 -20.29 14.01 -31.32
CA HIS A 240 -19.35 14.90 -31.97
C HIS A 240 -17.97 14.64 -31.35
N HIS A 241 -17.17 13.77 -31.98
CA HIS A 241 -15.77 13.62 -31.62
C HIS A 241 -15.04 14.90 -32.03
N GLY A 242 -14.65 15.72 -31.04
CA GLY A 242 -13.66 16.76 -31.26
C GLY A 242 -12.39 16.09 -31.78
N GLU A 243 -11.95 16.45 -32.98
CA GLU A 243 -10.84 15.79 -33.66
C GLU A 243 -9.54 16.06 -32.87
N ALA A 244 -9.07 15.07 -32.10
CA ALA A 244 -7.89 15.21 -31.26
C ALA A 244 -6.65 15.43 -32.14
N ASP A 245 -6.06 16.64 -32.09
CA ASP A 245 -4.87 16.99 -32.86
C ASP A 245 -3.59 16.69 -32.04
N PRO A 246 -2.80 15.65 -32.39
CA PRO A 246 -1.57 15.34 -31.67
C PRO A 246 -0.52 16.45 -31.72
N ASP A 247 -0.60 17.35 -32.70
CA ASP A 247 0.32 18.48 -32.84
C ASP A 247 -0.18 19.77 -32.17
N ALA A 248 -1.36 19.74 -31.54
CA ALA A 248 -1.91 20.88 -30.81
C ALA A 248 -0.97 21.36 -29.69
N ALA A 249 -0.84 22.69 -29.59
CA ALA A 249 -0.08 23.33 -28.53
C ALA A 249 -0.87 23.27 -27.22
N LEU A 250 -0.16 23.11 -26.11
CA LEU A 250 -0.77 23.05 -24.78
C LEU A 250 -1.17 24.45 -24.29
N ASP A 251 -2.43 24.59 -23.88
CA ASP A 251 -2.91 25.76 -23.14
C ASP A 251 -3.15 25.37 -21.66
N GLU A 252 -2.29 25.88 -20.78
CA GLU A 252 -2.37 25.70 -19.33
C GLU A 252 -2.75 27.02 -18.61
N SER A 253 -3.38 27.97 -19.33
CA SER A 253 -3.82 29.25 -18.74
C SER A 253 -5.15 29.16 -17.98
N TRP A 254 -5.79 27.98 -17.97
CA TRP A 254 -7.00 27.58 -17.24
C TRP A 254 -8.06 28.67 -17.12
N THR A 255 -9.02 28.68 -18.05
CA THR A 255 -10.19 29.58 -18.01
C THR A 255 -11.38 28.92 -17.32
N ALA A 256 -12.46 29.70 -17.12
CA ALA A 256 -13.70 29.21 -16.51
C ALA A 256 -14.38 28.08 -17.31
N GLY A 257 -14.11 27.96 -18.62
CA GLY A 257 -14.70 26.95 -19.49
C GLY A 257 -14.02 25.58 -19.44
N ALA A 258 -13.02 25.35 -18.58
CA ALA A 258 -12.36 24.05 -18.53
C ALA A 258 -13.36 22.90 -18.26
N PRO A 259 -13.18 21.72 -18.87
CA PRO A 259 -14.04 20.58 -18.61
C PRO A 259 -13.98 20.08 -17.16
N GLY A 260 -14.93 19.21 -16.81
CA GLY A 260 -15.01 18.62 -15.48
C GLY A 260 -13.76 17.80 -15.10
N LEU A 261 -13.41 17.83 -13.82
CA LEU A 261 -12.17 17.23 -13.30
C LEU A 261 -12.44 16.32 -12.09
N PRO A 262 -11.86 15.12 -12.01
CA PRO A 262 -12.08 14.25 -10.86
C PRO A 262 -11.24 14.67 -9.65
N ALA A 263 -10.03 15.18 -9.87
CA ALA A 263 -9.13 15.63 -8.81
C ALA A 263 -8.20 16.75 -9.29
N ILE A 264 -7.81 17.62 -8.35
CA ILE A 264 -6.81 18.67 -8.53
C ILE A 264 -5.80 18.55 -7.39
N LEU A 265 -4.52 18.40 -7.74
CA LEU A 265 -3.42 18.48 -6.79
C LEU A 265 -3.02 19.94 -6.62
N VAL A 266 -2.92 20.39 -5.37
CA VAL A 266 -2.64 21.80 -5.05
C VAL A 266 -1.41 21.88 -4.16
N LYS A 267 -0.48 22.75 -4.55
CA LYS A 267 0.66 23.15 -3.73
C LYS A 267 0.41 24.55 -3.15
N PRO A 268 0.09 24.67 -1.86
CA PRO A 268 -0.04 25.96 -1.19
C PRO A 268 1.34 26.60 -0.97
N LYS A 269 1.41 27.93 -0.96
CA LYS A 269 2.65 28.67 -0.66
C LYS A 269 3.07 28.56 0.80
N THR A 270 2.11 28.40 1.71
CA THR A 270 2.35 28.25 3.15
C THR A 270 1.44 27.20 3.78
N ILE A 271 1.83 26.69 4.95
CA ILE A 271 0.99 25.78 5.73
C ILE A 271 -0.33 26.46 6.10
N ALA A 272 -0.32 27.74 6.48
CA ALA A 272 -1.53 28.47 6.82
C ALA A 272 -2.50 28.59 5.62
N ASP A 273 -1.96 28.78 4.42
CA ASP A 273 -2.73 28.82 3.19
C ASP A 273 -3.35 27.46 2.86
N ALA A 274 -2.64 26.36 3.12
CA ALA A 274 -3.17 25.00 2.97
C ALA A 274 -4.45 24.79 3.79
N TYR A 275 -4.47 25.23 5.06
CA TYR A 275 -5.65 25.12 5.93
C TYR A 275 -6.81 26.02 5.49
N LYS A 276 -6.51 27.24 5.00
CA LYS A 276 -7.55 28.14 4.47
C LYS A 276 -8.18 27.57 3.20
N LEU A 277 -7.36 27.11 2.24
CA LEU A 277 -7.82 26.46 1.02
C LEU A 277 -8.66 25.22 1.36
N ARG A 278 -8.19 24.38 2.31
CA ARG A 278 -8.98 23.23 2.78
C ARG A 278 -10.34 23.64 3.32
N GLN A 279 -10.42 24.73 4.08
CA GLN A 279 -11.68 25.22 4.63
C GLN A 279 -12.63 25.71 3.51
N ASP A 280 -12.11 26.48 2.55
CA ASP A 280 -12.89 27.03 1.44
C ASP A 280 -13.49 25.91 0.55
N TYR A 281 -12.69 24.88 0.26
CA TYR A 281 -13.06 23.78 -0.64
C TYR A 281 -13.63 22.54 0.07
N ARG A 282 -13.94 22.63 1.38
CA ARG A 282 -14.76 21.62 2.09
C ARG A 282 -16.25 21.95 2.08
N SER A 283 -16.66 23.09 1.52
CA SER A 283 -18.06 23.50 1.41
C SER A 283 -18.61 23.34 -0.01
N GLY A 284 -19.90 23.04 -0.14
CA GLY A 284 -20.56 22.86 -1.44
C GLY A 284 -20.29 21.49 -2.07
N ASN A 285 -19.95 21.46 -3.36
CA ASN A 285 -19.78 20.25 -4.17
C ASN A 285 -18.33 19.73 -4.24
N THR A 286 -17.42 20.30 -3.45
CA THR A 286 -16.01 19.87 -3.40
C THR A 286 -15.63 19.32 -2.05
N VAL A 287 -14.57 18.52 -2.02
CA VAL A 287 -13.90 18.10 -0.80
C VAL A 287 -12.41 18.36 -0.94
N ALA A 288 -11.81 18.94 0.11
CA ALA A 288 -10.39 19.20 0.17
C ALA A 288 -9.76 18.43 1.33
N VAL A 289 -8.72 17.66 1.03
CA VAL A 289 -8.12 16.70 1.95
C VAL A 289 -6.60 16.82 1.96
N PHE A 290 -6.02 16.60 3.13
CA PHE A 290 -4.58 16.41 3.27
C PHE A 290 -4.28 14.90 3.13
N PRO A 291 -3.53 14.46 2.12
CA PRO A 291 -3.23 13.03 1.93
C PRO A 291 -2.65 12.36 3.18
N GLY A 292 -1.75 13.04 3.90
CA GLY A 292 -1.17 12.53 5.15
C GLY A 292 -2.20 12.27 6.25
N GLU A 293 -3.26 13.08 6.34
CA GLU A 293 -4.34 12.88 7.32
C GLU A 293 -5.20 11.67 6.95
N VAL A 294 -5.58 11.56 5.67
CA VAL A 294 -6.34 10.42 5.16
C VAL A 294 -5.56 9.12 5.38
N LEU A 295 -4.26 9.11 5.07
CA LEU A 295 -3.39 7.95 5.34
C LEU A 295 -3.31 7.63 6.83
N THR A 296 -3.22 8.63 7.70
CA THR A 296 -3.20 8.40 9.15
C THR A 296 -4.50 7.76 9.63
N ASN A 297 -5.65 8.19 9.10
CA ASN A 297 -6.95 7.59 9.39
C ASN A 297 -7.05 6.14 8.87
N LEU A 298 -6.55 5.88 7.65
CA LEU A 298 -6.48 4.52 7.10
C LEU A 298 -5.57 3.60 7.91
N TYR A 299 -4.47 4.13 8.47
CA TYR A 299 -3.59 3.36 9.32
C TYR A 299 -4.07 3.21 10.76
N ALA A 300 -4.98 4.07 11.21
CA ALA A 300 -5.68 3.86 12.46
C ALA A 300 -6.60 2.63 12.35
N THR A 301 -7.38 2.54 11.28
CA THR A 301 -8.24 1.37 11.03
C THR A 301 -7.43 0.10 10.75
N LEU A 302 -6.32 0.19 10.00
CA LEU A 302 -5.39 -0.93 9.84
C LEU A 302 -4.71 -1.33 11.16
N GLY A 303 -4.51 -0.37 12.06
CA GLY A 303 -3.98 -0.59 13.41
C GLY A 303 -4.84 -1.57 14.20
N ASP A 304 -6.17 -1.50 14.07
CA ASP A 304 -7.08 -2.45 14.70
C ASP A 304 -6.90 -3.87 14.12
N ALA A 305 -6.75 -3.99 12.80
CA ALA A 305 -6.45 -5.27 12.17
C ALA A 305 -5.07 -5.84 12.60
N LYS A 306 -4.08 -4.96 12.77
CA LYS A 306 -2.76 -5.34 13.28
C LYS A 306 -2.85 -5.89 14.71
N GLN A 307 -3.69 -5.33 15.58
CA GLN A 307 -3.88 -5.90 16.93
C GLN A 307 -4.37 -7.35 16.87
N ILE A 308 -5.26 -7.69 15.91
CA ILE A 308 -5.71 -9.06 15.68
C ILE A 308 -4.54 -9.95 15.25
N LEU A 309 -3.74 -9.52 14.26
CA LEU A 309 -2.58 -10.29 13.78
C LEU A 309 -1.54 -10.50 14.89
N VAL A 310 -1.30 -9.47 15.70
CA VAL A 310 -0.40 -9.55 16.86
C VAL A 310 -0.97 -10.49 17.91
N ALA A 311 -2.28 -10.47 18.19
CA ALA A 311 -2.92 -11.41 19.10
C ALA A 311 -2.80 -12.86 18.59
N VAL A 312 -2.97 -13.09 17.28
CA VAL A 312 -2.74 -14.41 16.65
C VAL A 312 -1.28 -14.83 16.80
N ALA A 313 -0.33 -13.92 16.57
CA ALA A 313 1.10 -14.19 16.76
C ALA A 313 1.40 -14.57 18.22
N PHE A 314 0.89 -13.83 19.20
CA PHE A 314 1.00 -14.18 20.62
C PHE A 314 0.36 -15.52 20.96
N GLY A 315 -0.82 -15.82 20.40
CA GLY A 315 -1.49 -17.11 20.57
C GLY A 315 -0.66 -18.27 20.01
N ALA A 316 -0.11 -18.11 18.79
CA ALA A 316 0.80 -19.08 18.20
C ALA A 316 2.05 -19.25 19.08
N GLN A 317 2.58 -18.17 19.65
CA GLN A 317 3.74 -18.19 20.52
C GLN A 317 3.46 -18.90 21.85
N ALA A 318 2.25 -18.76 22.41
CA ALA A 318 1.81 -19.50 23.58
C ALA A 318 1.68 -21.00 23.29
N LEU A 319 1.13 -21.38 22.13
CA LEU A 319 1.09 -22.78 21.68
C LEU A 319 2.49 -23.35 21.49
N VAL A 320 3.40 -22.59 20.88
CA VAL A 320 4.81 -22.98 20.77
C VAL A 320 5.43 -23.13 22.16
N ALA A 321 5.21 -22.20 23.08
CA ALA A 321 5.70 -22.31 24.46
C ALA A 321 5.18 -23.56 25.18
N ALA A 322 3.90 -23.89 25.04
CA ALA A 322 3.32 -25.12 25.58
C ALA A 322 3.94 -26.38 24.94
N SER A 323 4.09 -26.38 23.61
CA SER A 323 4.73 -27.48 22.86
C SER A 323 6.18 -27.70 23.31
N LEU A 324 6.91 -26.62 23.57
CA LEU A 324 8.28 -26.65 24.05
C LEU A 324 8.39 -27.28 25.45
N VAL A 325 7.47 -26.94 26.35
CA VAL A 325 7.40 -27.57 27.68
C VAL A 325 7.13 -29.08 27.55
N LEU A 326 6.20 -29.48 26.66
CA LEU A 326 5.92 -30.90 26.45
C LEU A 326 7.13 -31.66 25.87
N VAL A 327 7.76 -31.12 24.82
CA VAL A 327 8.94 -31.72 24.16
C VAL A 327 10.10 -31.84 25.14
N THR A 328 10.32 -30.83 25.99
CA THR A 328 11.39 -30.85 26.99
C THR A 328 11.13 -31.87 28.09
N VAL A 329 9.88 -31.99 28.57
CA VAL A 329 9.51 -33.04 29.53
C VAL A 329 9.76 -34.43 28.96
N ILE A 330 9.40 -34.66 27.69
CA ILE A 330 9.67 -35.93 26.99
C ILE A 330 11.18 -36.18 26.89
N HIS A 331 11.97 -35.17 26.51
CA HIS A 331 13.44 -35.27 26.42
C HIS A 331 14.08 -35.60 27.78
N ILE A 332 13.65 -34.94 28.85
CA ILE A 332 14.12 -35.22 30.21
C ILE A 332 13.76 -36.66 30.61
N GLY A 333 12.55 -37.10 30.28
CA GLY A 333 12.10 -38.48 30.50
C GLY A 333 13.00 -39.51 29.82
N GLN A 334 13.34 -39.29 28.54
CA GLN A 334 14.24 -40.16 27.77
C GLN A 334 15.68 -40.19 28.29
N ARG A 335 16.09 -39.19 29.07
CA ARG A 335 17.44 -39.05 29.66
C ARG A 335 17.49 -39.37 31.15
N ARG A 336 16.37 -39.81 31.74
CA ARG A 336 16.25 -40.04 33.18
C ARG A 336 17.35 -40.94 33.75
N ARG A 337 17.68 -42.05 33.07
CA ARG A 337 18.76 -42.96 33.46
C ARG A 337 20.16 -42.32 33.37
N GLN A 338 20.42 -41.51 32.34
CA GLN A 338 21.68 -40.79 32.17
C GLN A 338 21.88 -39.72 33.25
N ILE A 339 20.82 -38.96 33.55
CA ILE A 339 20.80 -37.96 34.63
C ILE A 339 21.02 -38.65 35.98
N GLY A 340 20.37 -39.79 36.22
CA GLY A 340 20.59 -40.62 37.42
C GLY A 340 22.04 -41.09 37.55
N ALA A 341 22.64 -41.57 36.46
CA ALA A 341 24.04 -41.99 36.43
C ALA A 341 25.01 -40.83 36.70
N LEU A 342 24.82 -39.68 36.04
CA LEU A 342 25.63 -38.47 36.28
C LEU A 342 25.61 -38.06 37.75
N ARG A 343 24.44 -38.14 38.40
CA ARG A 343 24.31 -37.85 39.84
C ARG A 343 24.96 -38.90 40.73
N ALA A 344 24.91 -40.18 40.34
CA ALA A 344 25.59 -41.24 41.05
C ALA A 344 27.13 -41.09 40.99
N PHE A 345 27.66 -40.56 39.89
CA PHE A 345 29.07 -40.19 39.74
C PHE A 345 29.45 -38.85 40.40
N GLY A 346 28.53 -38.23 41.16
CA GLY A 346 28.81 -37.03 41.95
C GLY A 346 28.51 -35.69 41.29
N ALA A 347 27.84 -35.66 40.12
CA ALA A 347 27.47 -34.38 39.50
C ALA A 347 26.50 -33.58 40.41
N PRO A 348 26.81 -32.31 40.74
CA PRO A 348 25.97 -31.50 41.60
C PRO A 348 24.66 -31.14 40.89
N ARG A 349 23.59 -30.95 41.67
CA ARG A 349 22.25 -30.67 41.12
C ARG A 349 22.21 -29.40 40.25
N GLY A 350 23.00 -28.39 40.61
CA GLY A 350 23.15 -27.16 39.83
C GLY A 350 23.80 -27.38 38.46
N ALA A 351 24.71 -28.35 38.32
CA ALA A 351 25.33 -28.67 37.04
C ALA A 351 24.32 -29.27 36.05
N ILE A 352 23.42 -30.13 36.53
CA ILE A 352 22.36 -30.72 35.68
C ILE A 352 21.35 -29.65 35.27
N LEU A 353 20.95 -28.79 36.21
CA LEU A 353 20.08 -27.64 35.92
C LEU A 353 20.71 -26.75 34.85
N GLY A 354 21.99 -26.39 35.00
CA GLY A 354 22.70 -25.56 34.04
C GLY A 354 22.83 -26.20 32.65
N ILE A 355 23.04 -27.52 32.56
CA ILE A 355 23.10 -28.23 31.28
C ILE A 355 21.75 -28.16 30.56
N VAL A 356 20.65 -28.53 31.23
CA VAL A 356 19.31 -28.55 30.63
C VAL A 356 18.85 -27.14 30.27
N TRP A 357 19.13 -26.16 31.13
CA TRP A 357 18.79 -24.76 30.88
C TRP A 357 19.55 -24.21 29.67
N LEU A 358 20.88 -24.41 29.59
CA LEU A 358 21.69 -23.95 28.46
C LEU A 358 21.27 -24.63 27.15
N GLU A 359 21.06 -25.94 27.17
CA GLU A 359 20.62 -26.70 25.98
C GLU A 359 19.34 -26.09 25.39
N PHE A 360 18.32 -25.90 26.23
CA PHE A 360 17.04 -25.39 25.78
C PHE A 360 17.09 -23.90 25.44
N PHE A 361 17.80 -23.09 26.23
CA PHE A 361 18.00 -21.67 25.94
C PHE A 361 18.64 -21.46 24.56
N PHE A 362 19.70 -22.22 24.22
CA PHE A 362 20.35 -22.09 22.91
C PHE A 362 19.44 -22.53 21.77
N LEU A 363 18.64 -23.59 21.93
CA LEU A 363 17.69 -24.01 20.90
C LEU A 363 16.64 -22.91 20.62
N VAL A 364 16.08 -22.32 21.66
CA VAL A 364 15.10 -21.23 21.51
C VAL A 364 15.77 -19.96 20.96
N ALA A 365 16.97 -19.61 21.43
CA ALA A 365 17.71 -18.45 20.94
C ALA A 365 18.06 -18.56 19.45
N ILE A 366 18.49 -19.74 18.99
CA ILE A 366 18.73 -20.02 17.56
C ILE A 366 17.41 -19.93 16.79
N GLY A 367 16.32 -20.49 17.33
CA GLY A 367 14.99 -20.36 16.75
C GLY A 367 14.56 -18.90 16.59
N ILE A 368 14.72 -18.08 17.62
CA ILE A 368 14.40 -16.63 17.57
C ILE A 368 15.26 -15.95 16.49
N ALA A 369 16.58 -16.16 16.50
CA ALA A 369 17.49 -15.55 15.52
C ALA A 369 17.12 -15.95 14.08
N LEU A 370 16.86 -17.24 13.84
CA LEU A 370 16.39 -17.73 12.55
C LEU A 370 15.02 -17.16 12.18
N GLY A 371 14.12 -17.02 13.15
CA GLY A 371 12.81 -16.40 12.96
C GLY A 371 12.89 -14.94 12.55
N PHE A 372 13.78 -14.15 13.14
CA PHE A 372 14.05 -12.78 12.69
C PHE A 372 14.56 -12.74 11.25
N ALA A 373 15.50 -13.63 10.91
CA ALA A 373 16.04 -13.71 9.54
C ALA A 373 14.95 -14.12 8.53
N LEU A 374 14.13 -15.13 8.85
CA LEU A 374 13.03 -15.60 8.01
C LEU A 374 11.91 -14.55 7.90
N GLY A 375 11.56 -13.88 8.99
CA GLY A 375 10.56 -12.81 9.00
C GLY A 375 11.01 -11.60 8.17
N TYR A 376 12.29 -11.24 8.24
CA TYR A 376 12.87 -10.20 7.40
C TYR A 376 12.88 -10.59 5.92
N ALA A 377 13.28 -11.82 5.59
CA ALA A 377 13.23 -12.33 4.22
C ALA A 377 11.79 -12.37 3.68
N ALA A 378 10.83 -12.81 4.48
CA ALA A 378 9.41 -12.81 4.12
C ALA A 378 8.90 -11.38 3.86
N ALA A 379 9.24 -10.42 4.72
CA ALA A 379 8.89 -9.02 4.53
C ALA A 379 9.53 -8.43 3.25
N LEU A 380 10.78 -8.75 2.93
CA LEU A 380 11.42 -8.33 1.68
C LEU A 380 10.72 -8.90 0.45
N ILE A 381 10.37 -10.19 0.47
CA ILE A 381 9.66 -10.84 -0.64
C ILE A 381 8.28 -10.20 -0.84
N LEU A 382 7.52 -10.06 0.25
CA LEU A 382 6.15 -9.51 0.21
C LEU A 382 6.16 -8.04 -0.22
N SER A 383 7.08 -7.25 0.33
CA SER A 383 7.30 -5.86 -0.09
C SER A 383 7.66 -5.77 -1.58
N GLY A 384 8.53 -6.64 -2.07
CA GLY A 384 8.90 -6.67 -3.49
C GLY A 384 7.70 -6.96 -4.38
N MET A 385 6.89 -7.96 -4.03
CA MET A 385 5.66 -8.30 -4.76
C MET A 385 4.66 -7.13 -4.78
N LEU A 386 4.43 -6.49 -3.64
CA LEU A 386 3.51 -5.36 -3.51
C LEU A 386 4.02 -4.09 -4.22
N SER A 387 5.31 -3.81 -4.20
CA SER A 387 5.90 -2.67 -4.92
C SER A 387 5.78 -2.84 -6.44
N GLN A 388 5.85 -4.07 -6.96
CA GLN A 388 5.65 -4.31 -8.40
C GLN A 388 4.22 -4.03 -8.86
N THR A 389 3.22 -4.26 -8.00
CA THR A 389 1.79 -4.05 -8.34
C THR A 389 1.29 -2.65 -8.01
N SER A 390 1.75 -2.05 -6.91
CA SER A 390 1.35 -0.70 -6.49
C SER A 390 2.24 0.42 -7.04
N GLY A 391 3.46 0.10 -7.49
CA GLY A 391 4.47 1.10 -7.85
C GLY A 391 5.09 1.82 -6.65
N VAL A 392 4.59 1.64 -5.43
CA VAL A 392 5.10 2.31 -4.23
C VAL A 392 6.24 1.51 -3.63
N ALA A 393 7.39 2.15 -3.44
CA ALA A 393 8.54 1.55 -2.77
C ALA A 393 8.28 1.43 -1.26
N MET A 394 8.27 0.20 -0.74
CA MET A 394 8.04 -0.09 0.68
C MET A 394 9.37 -0.48 1.34
N PRO A 395 10.07 0.45 2.04
CA PRO A 395 11.37 0.13 2.62
C PRO A 395 11.23 -0.78 3.84
N VAL A 396 11.76 -2.00 3.76
CA VAL A 396 11.79 -2.94 4.88
C VAL A 396 13.07 -2.72 5.69
N GLY A 397 12.91 -2.33 6.96
CA GLY A 397 14.03 -2.07 7.85
C GLY A 397 13.69 -2.29 9.31
N PHE A 398 14.69 -2.78 10.05
CA PHE A 398 14.62 -2.86 11.51
C PHE A 398 14.75 -1.46 12.13
N ALA A 399 14.03 -1.26 13.23
CA ALA A 399 14.08 -0.09 14.08
C ALA A 399 14.54 -0.49 15.49
N ARG A 400 14.74 0.50 16.37
CA ARG A 400 15.27 0.26 17.72
C ARG A 400 14.32 -0.60 18.55
N GLU A 401 13.03 -0.49 18.29
CA GLU A 401 11.96 -1.22 18.97
C GLU A 401 12.06 -2.74 18.73
N ASP A 402 12.59 -3.16 17.58
CA ASP A 402 12.70 -4.58 17.23
C ASP A 402 13.80 -5.29 18.05
N ALA A 403 14.85 -4.55 18.43
CA ALA A 403 15.84 -5.04 19.39
C ALA A 403 15.21 -5.25 20.78
N GLY A 404 14.28 -4.36 21.17
CA GLY A 404 13.46 -4.53 22.37
C GLY A 404 12.62 -5.79 22.32
N LEU A 405 11.96 -6.06 21.19
CA LEU A 405 11.19 -7.29 20.98
C LEU A 405 12.09 -8.53 21.10
N ALA A 406 13.24 -8.55 20.43
CA ALA A 406 14.20 -9.66 20.53
C ALA A 406 14.65 -9.90 21.99
N ALA A 407 14.93 -8.84 22.74
CA ALA A 407 15.32 -8.92 24.14
C ALA A 407 14.19 -9.50 25.02
N VAL A 408 12.95 -9.07 24.79
CA VAL A 408 11.76 -9.62 25.50
C VAL A 408 11.58 -11.11 25.19
N LEU A 409 11.73 -11.53 23.93
CA LEU A 409 11.63 -12.94 23.55
C LEU A 409 12.74 -13.79 24.18
N LEU A 410 13.97 -13.28 24.25
CA LEU A 410 15.08 -13.95 24.92
C LEU A 410 14.92 -14.02 26.45
N ALA A 411 14.37 -12.97 27.06
CA ALA A 411 14.04 -12.97 28.48
C ALA A 411 12.94 -14.00 28.79
N PHE A 412 11.90 -14.07 27.95
CA PHE A 412 10.86 -15.08 28.05
C PHE A 412 11.43 -16.50 27.85
N ALA A 413 12.31 -16.69 26.86
CA ALA A 413 13.01 -17.96 26.64
C ALA A 413 13.83 -18.39 27.86
N THR A 414 14.50 -17.46 28.53
CA THR A 414 15.25 -17.71 29.76
C THR A 414 14.37 -18.25 30.89
N ILE A 415 13.17 -17.66 31.06
CA ILE A 415 12.18 -18.08 32.07
C ILE A 415 11.59 -19.44 31.69
N LEU A 416 11.19 -19.61 30.43
CA LEU A 416 10.60 -20.85 29.92
C LEU A 416 11.59 -22.03 30.07
N ALA A 417 12.88 -21.80 29.80
CA ALA A 417 13.95 -22.77 29.97
C ALA A 417 14.15 -23.22 31.42
N ALA A 418 13.77 -22.40 32.41
CA ALA A 418 13.93 -22.71 33.82
C ALA A 418 12.94 -23.81 34.27
N LEU A 419 11.74 -23.87 33.69
CA LEU A 419 10.71 -24.87 34.03
C LEU A 419 11.20 -26.32 33.85
N PRO A 420 11.65 -26.76 32.66
CA PRO A 420 12.15 -28.12 32.48
C PRO A 420 13.42 -28.38 33.32
N ALA A 421 14.28 -27.38 33.49
CA ALA A 421 15.48 -27.51 34.31
C ALA A 421 15.15 -27.76 35.80
N MET A 422 14.11 -27.10 36.32
CA MET A 422 13.58 -27.34 37.67
C MET A 422 12.92 -28.73 37.81
N LEU A 423 12.23 -29.20 36.77
CA LEU A 423 11.65 -30.55 36.77
C LEU A 423 12.75 -31.63 36.79
N ALA A 424 13.83 -31.44 36.03
CA ALA A 424 15.00 -32.33 36.06
C ALA A 424 15.71 -32.31 37.43
N TYR A 425 15.80 -31.13 38.07
CA TYR A 425 16.39 -30.96 39.39
C TYR A 425 15.69 -31.80 40.49
N ARG A 426 14.37 -31.93 40.41
CA ARG A 426 13.55 -32.61 41.44
C ARG A 426 13.56 -34.14 41.38
N GLN A 427 14.10 -34.77 40.33
CA GLN A 427 14.09 -36.23 40.23
C GLN A 427 15.09 -36.90 41.18
N SER A 428 14.71 -38.01 41.83
CA SER A 428 15.63 -38.73 42.74
C SER A 428 16.51 -39.73 41.97
N PRO A 429 17.82 -39.86 42.28
CA PRO A 429 18.72 -40.82 41.63
C PRO A 429 18.26 -42.27 41.81
N ALA A 430 17.75 -42.61 43.00
CA ALA A 430 17.26 -43.95 43.32
C ALA A 430 15.99 -44.32 42.54
N GLN A 431 15.10 -43.36 42.27
CA GLN A 431 13.93 -43.58 41.41
C GLN A 431 14.30 -43.62 39.93
N ALA A 432 15.32 -42.84 39.51
CA ALA A 432 15.77 -42.80 38.13
C ALA A 432 16.50 -44.07 37.66
N LEU A 433 17.16 -44.79 38.58
CA LEU A 433 17.88 -46.04 38.29
C LEU A 433 17.02 -47.30 38.43
N ARG A 434 15.85 -47.21 39.09
CA ARG A 434 14.88 -48.32 39.21
C ARG A 434 13.85 -48.37 38.07
N ALA A 435 13.74 -47.30 37.27
CA ALA A 435 12.76 -47.15 36.20
C ALA A 435 13.29 -47.63 34.85
#